data_AF-A0A947GHH6-F1
#
_entry.id   AF-A0A947GHH6-F1
#
_cell.length_a   1.000
_cell.length_b   1.000
_cell.length_c   1.000
_cell.angle_alpha   90.00
_cell.angle_beta   90.00
_cell.angle_gamma   90.00
#
_symmetry.space_group_name_H-M   'P 1'
#
loop_
_entity.id
_entity.type
_entity.pdbx_description
1 polymer ?
#
loop_
_entity_poly.entity_id
_entity_poly.type
_entity_poly.pdbx_seq_one_letter_code
_entity_poly.pdbx_strand_id
1 'polypeptide(L)'
;MGNLTASASLGLDAFEGAPIELRPFASEDDLQEVIRAAYRQVLGNVHILANARLESAEALLRNGDITVRGFVRAIAQSELYSSLFFDGNSQYRFIELNFKHILGRAPHDQAEIRAHVSLYNDQGYAAEINSYLDGNEYIDNFGEATVPFPRSIRSQAGIKNEGFNRMFSLLRGPATSDLGKGAKLISSLAANTATPIKALAKGNSTYGNLGKSFKIAFASSQSAARLKRVSQQTVVVTFAQMSQAVQNIHKSGGKISSITELAS
;
A
#
# COMPACT_ATOMS: atom_id res chain seq x y z
N MET A 1 0.03 -23.00 8.05
CA MET A 1 -1.02 -22.35 7.23
C MET A 1 -1.56 -21.17 8.03
N GLY A 2 -1.64 -19.98 7.44
CA GLY A 2 -2.18 -18.79 8.12
C GLY A 2 -3.66 -18.99 8.45
N ASN A 3 -4.14 -18.33 9.50
CA ASN A 3 -5.55 -18.38 9.87
C ASN A 3 -6.37 -17.56 8.85
N LEU A 4 -6.89 -18.23 7.81
CA LEU A 4 -7.64 -17.64 6.69
C LEU A 4 -8.77 -16.69 7.16
N THR A 5 -9.36 -16.97 8.32
CA THR A 5 -10.43 -16.16 8.92
C THR A 5 -9.97 -14.76 9.34
N ALA A 6 -8.75 -14.63 9.88
CA ALA A 6 -8.19 -13.34 10.26
C ALA A 6 -7.73 -12.55 9.02
N SER A 7 -7.17 -13.24 8.03
CA SER A 7 -6.74 -12.64 6.75
C SER A 7 -7.92 -12.07 5.95
N ALA A 8 -9.04 -12.80 5.90
CA ALA A 8 -10.28 -12.33 5.28
C ALA A 8 -10.82 -11.04 5.92
N SER A 9 -10.68 -10.88 7.24
CA SER A 9 -11.10 -9.64 7.92
C SER A 9 -10.29 -8.40 7.51
N LEU A 10 -9.07 -8.63 7.00
CA LEU A 10 -8.15 -7.62 6.48
C LEU A 10 -8.22 -7.51 4.95
N GLY A 11 -8.98 -8.38 4.26
CA GLY A 11 -9.06 -8.48 2.80
C GLY A 11 -7.76 -8.91 2.13
N LEU A 12 -6.93 -9.68 2.85
CA LEU A 12 -5.66 -10.22 2.36
C LEU A 12 -5.79 -11.62 1.77
N ASP A 13 -6.93 -12.29 2.00
CA ASP A 13 -7.29 -13.60 1.48
C ASP A 13 -7.17 -13.72 -0.04
N ALA A 14 -7.55 -12.67 -0.78
CA ALA A 14 -7.43 -12.61 -2.24
C ALA A 14 -5.98 -12.67 -2.75
N PHE A 15 -4.99 -12.41 -1.89
CA PHE A 15 -3.56 -12.43 -2.24
C PHE A 15 -2.84 -13.67 -1.70
N GLU A 16 -3.54 -14.57 -1.00
CA GLU A 16 -2.96 -15.78 -0.40
C GLU A 16 -2.93 -17.00 -1.36
N GLY A 17 -3.19 -16.77 -2.64
CA GLY A 17 -3.16 -17.79 -3.70
C GLY A 17 -1.75 -18.33 -3.99
N ALA A 18 -1.69 -19.40 -4.78
CA ALA A 18 -0.43 -19.90 -5.31
C ALA A 18 0.20 -18.86 -6.24
N PRO A 19 1.54 -18.72 -6.26
CA PRO A 19 2.22 -17.84 -7.20
C PRO A 19 1.88 -18.20 -8.65
N ILE A 20 1.66 -17.18 -9.48
CA ILE A 20 1.41 -17.34 -10.91
C ILE A 20 2.76 -17.36 -11.61
N GLU A 21 3.11 -18.50 -12.21
CA GLU A 21 4.37 -18.72 -12.90
C GLU A 21 4.13 -19.21 -14.33
N LEU A 22 5.00 -18.77 -15.26
CA LEU A 22 4.99 -19.26 -16.63
C LEU A 22 5.84 -20.53 -16.71
N ARG A 23 5.17 -21.69 -16.83
CA ARG A 23 5.85 -22.98 -16.94
C ARG A 23 6.32 -23.26 -18.38
N PRO A 24 7.36 -24.09 -18.57
CA PRO A 24 7.69 -24.61 -19.89
C PRO A 24 6.48 -25.34 -20.49
N PHE A 25 6.21 -25.11 -21.78
CA PHE A 25 5.04 -25.67 -22.49
C PHE A 25 3.67 -25.23 -21.96
N ALA A 26 3.59 -24.03 -21.39
CA ALA A 26 2.33 -23.40 -20.99
C ALA A 26 1.36 -23.25 -22.17
N SER A 27 0.06 -23.34 -21.88
CA SER A 27 -0.99 -23.05 -22.86
C SER A 27 -1.09 -21.55 -23.13
N GLU A 28 -1.76 -21.16 -24.22
CA GLU A 28 -2.02 -19.74 -24.50
C GLU A 28 -2.89 -19.12 -23.39
N ASP A 29 -3.80 -19.89 -22.77
CA ASP A 29 -4.63 -19.41 -21.66
C ASP A 29 -3.77 -19.11 -20.42
N ASP A 30 -2.81 -19.98 -20.08
CA ASP A 30 -1.87 -19.75 -18.99
C ASP A 30 -1.00 -18.50 -19.24
N LEU A 31 -0.54 -18.31 -20.48
CA LEU A 31 0.20 -17.12 -20.89
C LEU A 31 -0.65 -15.85 -20.70
N GLN A 32 -1.91 -15.87 -21.13
CA GLN A 32 -2.83 -14.74 -20.94
C GLN A 32 -3.11 -14.47 -19.47
N GLU A 33 -3.17 -15.50 -18.62
CA GLU A 33 -3.28 -15.35 -17.17
C GLU A 33 -2.05 -14.63 -16.59
N VAL A 34 -0.84 -15.07 -16.96
CA VAL A 34 0.43 -14.44 -16.56
C VAL A 34 0.47 -12.96 -16.99
N ILE A 35 0.10 -12.65 -18.24
CA ILE A 35 0.08 -11.28 -18.76
C ILE A 35 -0.88 -10.40 -17.92
N ARG A 36 -2.11 -10.87 -17.69
CA ARG A 36 -3.10 -10.13 -16.89
C ARG A 36 -2.64 -9.94 -15.45
N ALA A 37 -2.05 -10.98 -14.85
CA ALA A 37 -1.52 -10.92 -13.49
C ALA A 37 -0.37 -9.92 -13.38
N ALA A 38 0.56 -9.90 -14.35
CA ALA A 38 1.67 -8.97 -14.39
C ALA A 38 1.19 -7.51 -14.51
N TYR A 39 0.25 -7.22 -15.41
CA TYR A 39 -0.35 -5.88 -15.48
C TYR A 39 -1.07 -5.51 -14.18
N ARG A 40 -1.86 -6.42 -13.60
CA ARG A 40 -2.59 -6.13 -12.36
C ARG A 40 -1.65 -5.84 -11.19
N GLN A 41 -0.56 -6.58 -11.09
CA GLN A 41 0.44 -6.38 -10.04
C GLN A 41 1.23 -5.09 -10.25
N VAL A 42 1.86 -4.94 -11.42
CA VAL A 42 2.81 -3.85 -11.69
C VAL A 42 2.05 -2.53 -11.79
N LEU A 43 0.86 -2.50 -12.38
CA LEU A 43 0.04 -1.30 -12.48
C LEU A 43 -0.88 -1.08 -11.28
N GLY A 44 -0.67 -1.78 -10.15
CA GLY A 44 -1.41 -1.50 -8.93
C GLY A 44 -2.92 -1.61 -9.07
N ASN A 45 -3.39 -2.63 -9.81
CA ASN A 45 -4.79 -2.92 -10.07
C ASN A 45 -5.54 -1.76 -10.77
N VAL A 46 -4.84 -0.96 -11.58
CA VAL A 46 -5.45 0.02 -12.47
C VAL A 46 -6.09 -0.68 -13.67
N HIS A 47 -7.29 -0.24 -14.04
CA HIS A 47 -7.95 -0.71 -15.24
C HIS A 47 -7.28 -0.11 -16.49
N ILE A 48 -6.61 -0.96 -17.25
CA ILE A 48 -6.04 -0.61 -18.54
C ILE A 48 -7.07 -0.83 -19.66
N LEU A 49 -7.12 0.13 -20.57
CA LEU A 49 -7.86 0.02 -21.82
C LEU A 49 -7.06 -0.81 -22.83
N ALA A 50 -7.73 -1.40 -23.81
CA ALA A 50 -7.09 -2.26 -24.81
C ALA A 50 -5.97 -1.54 -25.59
N ASN A 51 -6.14 -0.26 -25.90
CA ASN A 51 -5.17 0.56 -26.63
C ASN A 51 -3.92 0.93 -25.82
N ALA A 52 -3.97 0.79 -24.50
CA ALA A 52 -2.87 1.13 -23.61
C ALA A 52 -1.96 -0.08 -23.32
N ARG A 53 -2.29 -1.26 -23.86
CA ARG A 53 -1.50 -2.49 -23.70
C ARG A 53 -0.20 -2.42 -24.49
N LEU A 54 0.84 -3.02 -23.93
CA LEU A 54 2.16 -3.13 -24.54
C LEU A 54 2.22 -4.36 -25.44
N GLU A 55 1.57 -4.31 -26.60
CA GLU A 55 1.46 -5.46 -27.54
C GLU A 55 2.83 -6.02 -27.95
N SER A 56 3.83 -5.16 -28.13
CA SER A 56 5.20 -5.57 -28.47
C SER A 56 5.85 -6.41 -27.36
N ALA A 57 5.71 -5.98 -26.10
CA ALA A 57 6.23 -6.72 -24.96
C ALA A 57 5.49 -8.05 -24.74
N GLU A 58 4.18 -8.07 -24.98
CA GLU A 58 3.39 -9.31 -24.93
C GLU A 58 3.81 -10.31 -26.02
N ALA A 59 4.09 -9.84 -27.24
CA ALA A 59 4.58 -10.68 -28.32
C ALA A 59 5.97 -11.27 -28.02
N LEU A 60 6.88 -10.46 -27.46
CA LEU A 60 8.20 -10.94 -27.04
C LEU A 60 8.09 -12.02 -25.94
N LEU A 61 7.16 -11.86 -24.99
CA LEU A 61 6.92 -12.86 -23.95
C LEU A 61 6.31 -14.14 -24.56
N ARG A 62 5.36 -14.01 -25.49
CA ARG A 62 4.75 -15.15 -26.20
C ARG A 62 5.78 -15.97 -26.98
N ASN A 63 6.74 -15.30 -27.61
CA ASN A 63 7.81 -15.94 -28.37
C ASN A 63 8.90 -16.56 -27.46
N GLY A 64 8.94 -16.18 -26.19
CA GLY A 64 9.99 -16.59 -25.26
C GLY A 64 11.30 -15.80 -25.41
N ASP A 65 11.29 -14.68 -26.13
CA ASP A 65 12.45 -13.79 -26.30
C ASP A 65 12.79 -13.06 -24.98
N ILE A 66 11.77 -12.85 -24.13
CA ILE A 66 11.91 -12.29 -22.79
C ILE A 66 11.28 -13.22 -21.75
N THR A 67 11.84 -13.21 -20.54
CA THR A 67 11.27 -13.91 -19.38
C THR A 67 10.16 -13.08 -18.74
N VAL A 68 9.43 -13.64 -17.76
CA VAL A 68 8.42 -12.90 -17.00
C VAL A 68 9.04 -11.70 -16.29
N ARG A 69 10.27 -11.83 -15.77
CA ARG A 69 11.05 -10.69 -15.24
C ARG A 69 11.30 -9.63 -16.33
N GLY A 70 11.68 -10.06 -17.53
CA GLY A 70 11.86 -9.16 -18.68
C GLY A 70 10.58 -8.42 -19.07
N PHE A 71 9.44 -9.11 -18.99
CA PHE A 71 8.12 -8.50 -19.24
C PHE A 71 7.75 -7.48 -18.15
N VAL A 72 7.96 -7.82 -16.87
CA VAL A 72 7.78 -6.88 -15.75
C VAL A 72 8.66 -5.64 -15.92
N ARG A 73 9.92 -5.81 -16.37
CA ARG A 73 10.83 -4.71 -16.71
C ARG A 73 10.24 -3.82 -17.80
N ALA A 74 9.76 -4.42 -18.89
CA ALA A 74 9.17 -3.67 -20.00
C ALA A 74 7.94 -2.86 -19.56
N ILE A 75 7.09 -3.41 -18.69
CA ILE A 75 5.96 -2.68 -18.12
C ILE A 75 6.45 -1.51 -17.25
N ALA A 76 7.36 -1.74 -16.31
CA ALA A 76 7.85 -0.72 -15.38
C ALA A 76 8.65 0.41 -16.08
N GLN A 77 9.28 0.11 -17.22
CA GLN A 77 9.99 1.10 -18.04
C GLN A 77 9.12 1.79 -19.08
N SER A 78 7.86 1.39 -19.23
CA SER A 78 6.96 1.99 -20.20
C SER A 78 6.54 3.41 -19.82
N GLU A 79 6.21 4.22 -20.83
CA GLU A 79 5.61 5.54 -20.65
C GLU A 79 4.28 5.47 -19.88
N LEU A 80 3.53 4.37 -20.05
CA LEU A 80 2.31 4.10 -19.30
C LEU A 80 2.60 4.06 -17.79
N TYR A 81 3.64 3.35 -17.37
CA TYR A 81 3.99 3.30 -15.95
C TYR A 81 4.47 4.66 -15.43
N SER A 82 5.30 5.36 -16.20
CA SER A 82 5.79 6.70 -15.84
C SER A 82 4.64 7.69 -15.65
N SER A 83 3.69 7.74 -16.59
CA SER A 83 2.56 8.66 -16.52
C SER A 83 1.64 8.40 -15.32
N LEU A 84 1.48 7.14 -14.90
CA LEU A 84 0.66 6.76 -13.76
C LEU A 84 1.35 7.01 -12.42
N PHE A 85 2.62 6.63 -12.29
CA PHE A 85 3.29 6.53 -11.00
C PHE A 85 4.44 7.50 -10.79
N PHE A 86 4.98 8.10 -11.85
CA PHE A 86 6.12 9.01 -11.78
C PHE A 86 5.70 10.48 -11.95
N ASP A 87 5.12 10.87 -13.10
CA ASP A 87 4.93 12.27 -13.49
C ASP A 87 4.06 13.09 -12.50
N GLY A 88 3.09 12.44 -11.86
CA GLY A 88 2.13 13.07 -10.97
C GLY A 88 2.41 12.92 -9.47
N ASN A 89 3.52 12.29 -9.09
CA ASN A 89 3.77 11.83 -7.73
C ASN A 89 5.10 12.33 -7.16
N SER A 90 5.18 12.40 -5.83
CA SER A 90 6.46 12.64 -5.15
C SER A 90 7.41 11.45 -5.33
N GLN A 91 8.73 11.69 -5.35
CA GLN A 91 9.74 10.63 -5.41
C GLN A 91 9.54 9.55 -4.32
N TYR A 92 9.14 9.96 -3.12
CA TYR A 92 8.80 9.04 -2.04
C TYR A 92 7.63 8.12 -2.39
N ARG A 93 6.55 8.67 -2.96
CA ARG A 93 5.39 7.87 -3.40
C ARG A 93 5.78 6.90 -4.50
N PHE A 94 6.58 7.36 -5.47
CA PHE A 94 7.07 6.54 -6.56
C PHE A 94 7.88 5.34 -6.04
N ILE A 95 8.86 5.58 -5.17
CA ILE A 95 9.68 4.52 -4.57
C ILE A 95 8.82 3.57 -3.72
N GLU A 96 7.93 4.08 -2.87
CA GLU A 96 6.98 3.25 -2.10
C GLU A 96 6.16 2.31 -3.00
N LEU A 97 5.74 2.80 -4.17
CA LEU A 97 5.01 2.02 -5.16
C LEU A 97 5.91 1.02 -5.89
N ASN A 98 7.14 1.36 -6.25
CA ASN A 98 8.08 0.42 -6.87
C ASN A 98 8.36 -0.78 -5.95
N PHE A 99 8.58 -0.54 -4.65
CA PHE A 99 8.71 -1.62 -3.66
C PHE A 99 7.46 -2.52 -3.61
N LYS A 100 6.26 -1.92 -3.70
CA LYS A 100 5.00 -2.67 -3.73
C LYS A 100 4.83 -3.48 -5.02
N HIS A 101 5.03 -2.85 -6.17
CA HIS A 101 4.75 -3.39 -7.49
C HIS A 101 5.76 -4.45 -7.92
N ILE A 102 7.05 -4.17 -7.70
CA ILE A 102 8.16 -5.00 -8.20
C ILE A 102 8.62 -6.00 -7.13
N LEU A 103 8.82 -5.57 -5.89
CA LEU A 103 9.34 -6.43 -4.82
C LEU A 103 8.24 -7.06 -3.95
N GLY A 104 6.99 -6.63 -4.09
CA GLY A 104 5.88 -7.17 -3.30
C GLY A 104 6.02 -6.91 -1.80
N ARG A 105 6.73 -5.86 -1.39
CA ARG A 105 6.92 -5.46 0.03
C ARG A 105 6.84 -3.95 0.22
N ALA A 106 6.84 -3.51 1.48
CA ALA A 106 7.05 -2.10 1.81
C ALA A 106 8.54 -1.81 2.10
N PRO A 107 8.99 -0.55 1.96
CA PRO A 107 10.32 -0.15 2.42
C PRO A 107 10.51 -0.42 3.92
N HIS A 108 11.68 -0.96 4.28
CA HIS A 108 12.03 -1.34 5.64
C HIS A 108 12.49 -0.17 6.48
N ASP A 109 13.22 0.77 5.90
CA ASP A 109 13.79 1.91 6.63
C ASP A 109 14.00 3.09 5.66
N GLN A 110 14.14 4.30 6.21
CA GLN A 110 14.40 5.52 5.42
C GLN A 110 15.69 5.43 4.59
N ALA A 111 16.64 4.59 5.01
CA ALA A 111 17.89 4.36 4.30
C ALA A 111 17.67 3.75 2.90
N GLU A 112 16.72 2.81 2.76
CA GLU A 112 16.40 2.21 1.45
C GLU A 112 15.86 3.28 0.49
N ILE A 113 14.92 4.11 0.97
CA ILE A 113 14.37 5.20 0.15
C ILE A 113 15.48 6.17 -0.26
N ARG A 114 16.35 6.56 0.68
CA ARG A 114 17.47 7.46 0.36
C ARG A 114 18.39 6.89 -0.71
N ALA A 115 18.67 5.59 -0.67
CA ALA A 115 19.49 4.92 -1.67
C ALA A 115 18.85 5.01 -3.07
N HIS A 116 17.56 4.71 -3.20
CA HIS A 116 16.86 4.81 -4.48
C HIS A 116 16.69 6.26 -4.98
N VAL A 117 16.47 7.23 -4.10
CA VAL A 117 16.47 8.65 -4.48
C VAL A 117 17.84 9.07 -5.03
N SER A 118 18.93 8.64 -4.39
CA SER A 118 20.29 8.97 -4.84
C SER A 118 20.58 8.31 -6.19
N LEU A 119 20.25 7.03 -6.32
CA LEU A 119 20.42 6.28 -7.57
C LEU A 119 19.66 6.93 -8.73
N TYR A 120 18.41 7.35 -8.50
CA TYR A 120 17.63 8.06 -9.50
C TYR A 120 18.29 9.38 -9.92
N ASN A 121 18.79 10.16 -8.96
CA ASN A 121 19.45 11.44 -9.27
C ASN A 121 20.76 11.25 -10.06
N ASP A 122 21.48 10.15 -9.80
CA ASP A 122 22.78 9.88 -10.40
C ASP A 122 22.68 9.21 -11.78
N GLN A 123 21.73 8.27 -11.96
CA GLN A 123 21.66 7.37 -13.12
C GLN A 123 20.32 7.41 -13.87
N GLY A 124 19.32 8.13 -13.34
CA GLY A 124 18.02 8.32 -13.97
C GLY A 124 17.02 7.18 -13.74
N TYR A 125 15.89 7.28 -14.44
CA TYR A 125 14.71 6.43 -14.25
C TYR A 125 14.95 4.94 -14.54
N ALA A 126 15.56 4.63 -15.70
CA ALA A 126 15.75 3.25 -16.12
C ALA A 126 16.66 2.47 -15.15
N ALA A 127 17.71 3.13 -14.64
CA ALA A 127 18.61 2.55 -13.64
C ALA A 127 17.91 2.30 -12.30
N GLU A 128 17.03 3.22 -11.88
CA GLU A 128 16.23 3.03 -10.66
C GLU A 128 15.32 1.81 -10.77
N ILE A 129 14.58 1.64 -11.88
CA ILE A 129 13.75 0.46 -12.10
C ILE A 129 14.57 -0.84 -12.17
N ASN A 130 15.70 -0.81 -12.88
CA ASN A 130 16.57 -1.97 -13.01
C ASN A 130 17.15 -2.41 -11.66
N SER A 131 17.41 -1.47 -10.75
CA SER A 131 17.96 -1.79 -9.41
C SER A 131 17.09 -2.74 -8.59
N TYR A 132 15.76 -2.70 -8.76
CA TYR A 132 14.86 -3.64 -8.09
C TYR A 132 14.88 -5.02 -8.75
N LEU A 133 14.92 -5.08 -10.08
CA LEU A 133 14.77 -6.32 -10.86
C LEU A 133 16.06 -7.13 -10.94
N ASP A 134 17.20 -6.44 -11.00
CA ASP A 134 18.53 -7.06 -11.04
C ASP A 134 19.08 -7.36 -9.63
N GLY A 135 18.36 -6.94 -8.58
CA GLY A 135 18.72 -7.24 -7.20
C GLY A 135 18.50 -8.71 -6.84
N ASN A 136 19.39 -9.26 -6.00
CA ASN A 136 19.28 -10.63 -5.48
C ASN A 136 17.92 -10.88 -4.82
N GLU A 137 17.34 -9.86 -4.17
CA GLU A 137 16.03 -9.98 -3.54
C GLU A 137 14.94 -10.40 -4.54
N TYR A 138 14.93 -9.85 -5.75
CA TYR A 138 13.94 -10.23 -6.75
C TYR A 138 14.15 -11.67 -7.22
N ILE A 139 15.41 -12.01 -7.51
CA ILE A 139 15.80 -13.34 -8.02
C ILE A 139 15.47 -14.43 -7.00
N ASP A 140 15.83 -14.24 -5.73
CA ASP A 140 15.64 -15.22 -4.67
C ASP A 140 14.15 -15.51 -4.37
N ASN A 141 13.25 -14.60 -4.75
CA ASN A 141 11.83 -14.69 -4.36
C ASN A 141 10.86 -14.91 -5.51
N PHE A 142 11.17 -14.40 -6.70
CA PHE A 142 10.34 -14.56 -7.91
C PHE A 142 11.07 -15.27 -9.04
N GLY A 143 12.41 -15.27 -9.04
CA GLY A 143 13.20 -15.81 -10.14
C GLY A 143 12.91 -15.09 -11.46
N GLU A 144 12.88 -15.85 -12.56
CA GLU A 144 12.66 -15.28 -13.90
C GLU A 144 11.27 -15.57 -14.49
N ALA A 145 10.58 -16.57 -13.94
CA ALA A 145 9.33 -17.11 -14.50
C ALA A 145 8.08 -16.77 -13.67
N THR A 146 8.22 -16.27 -12.44
CA THR A 146 7.09 -15.98 -11.55
C THR A 146 6.73 -14.50 -11.60
N VAL A 147 5.43 -14.20 -11.67
CA VAL A 147 4.92 -12.84 -11.56
C VAL A 147 5.11 -12.36 -10.12
N PRO A 148 5.58 -11.11 -9.88
CA PRO A 148 5.68 -10.58 -8.53
C PRO A 148 4.35 -10.63 -7.80
N PHE A 149 4.39 -10.93 -6.50
CA PHE A 149 3.19 -10.97 -5.67
C PHE A 149 3.46 -10.36 -4.29
N PRO A 150 2.43 -9.84 -3.60
CA PRO A 150 2.58 -9.32 -2.24
C PRO A 150 3.07 -10.40 -1.28
N ARG A 151 4.27 -10.23 -0.74
CA ARG A 151 4.92 -11.21 0.16
C ARG A 151 4.95 -10.77 1.62
N SER A 152 4.95 -9.47 1.89
CA SER A 152 4.88 -8.91 3.26
C SER A 152 3.45 -8.89 3.82
N ILE A 153 2.62 -9.87 3.43
CA ILE A 153 1.27 -10.12 3.96
C ILE A 153 1.27 -11.21 5.04
N ARG A 154 2.43 -11.80 5.32
CA ARG A 154 2.66 -12.79 6.39
C ARG A 154 3.90 -12.39 7.18
N SER A 155 3.98 -12.82 8.43
CA SER A 155 5.23 -12.68 9.20
C SER A 155 6.31 -13.55 8.55
N GLN A 156 7.49 -12.96 8.37
CA GLN A 156 8.66 -13.65 7.83
C GLN A 156 9.72 -13.71 8.93
N ALA A 157 10.34 -14.87 9.11
CA ALA A 157 11.38 -15.05 10.11
C ALA A 157 12.57 -14.13 9.81
N GLY A 158 13.05 -13.39 10.80
CA GLY A 158 14.17 -12.45 10.65
C GLY A 158 13.80 -11.06 10.13
N ILE A 159 12.55 -10.80 9.76
CA ILE A 159 12.09 -9.48 9.30
C ILE A 159 11.26 -8.79 10.38
N LYS A 160 11.40 -7.46 10.48
CA LYS A 160 10.60 -6.63 11.40
C LYS A 160 9.10 -6.80 11.11
N ASN A 161 8.29 -7.06 12.14
CA ASN A 161 6.82 -7.12 12.03
C ASN A 161 6.22 -5.84 11.42
N GLU A 162 6.88 -4.69 11.59
CA GLU A 162 6.44 -3.43 11.00
C GLU A 162 6.37 -3.47 9.46
N GLY A 163 7.15 -4.34 8.80
CA GLY A 163 7.04 -4.55 7.36
C GLY A 163 5.63 -5.00 6.94
N PHE A 164 4.96 -5.82 7.76
CA PHE A 164 3.57 -6.20 7.55
C PHE A 164 2.62 -5.00 7.71
N ASN A 165 2.77 -4.22 8.79
CA ASN A 165 1.92 -3.06 9.05
C ASN A 165 1.99 -2.00 7.93
N ARG A 166 3.22 -1.75 7.44
CA ARG A 166 3.47 -0.82 6.33
C ARG A 166 2.93 -1.36 5.03
N MET A 167 3.14 -2.65 4.76
CA MET A 167 2.56 -3.29 3.58
C MET A 167 1.04 -3.19 3.58
N PHE A 168 0.41 -3.42 4.73
CA PHE A 168 -1.04 -3.31 4.87
C PHE A 168 -1.56 -1.86 4.65
N SER A 169 -0.74 -0.85 4.95
CA SER A 169 -1.08 0.53 4.61
C SER A 169 -1.05 0.79 3.09
N LEU A 170 -0.13 0.14 2.38
CA LEU A 170 0.00 0.24 0.91
C LEU A 170 -1.05 -0.61 0.17
N LEU A 171 -1.31 -1.83 0.63
CA LEU A 171 -2.21 -2.83 0.04
C LEU A 171 -3.55 -2.87 0.80
N ARG A 172 -4.56 -2.17 0.27
CA ARG A 172 -5.86 -2.00 0.92
C ARG A 172 -6.94 -2.95 0.36
N GLY A 173 -6.59 -4.22 0.15
CA GLY A 173 -7.50 -5.24 -0.39
C GLY A 173 -7.61 -5.21 -1.94
N PRO A 174 -8.31 -6.20 -2.53
CA PRO A 174 -8.32 -6.47 -3.97
C PRO A 174 -9.12 -5.46 -4.81
N ALA A 175 -9.98 -4.65 -4.17
CA ALA A 175 -10.84 -3.67 -4.83
C ALA A 175 -10.29 -2.24 -4.74
N THR A 176 -8.98 -2.08 -4.56
CA THR A 176 -8.30 -0.77 -4.51
C THR A 176 -7.31 -0.63 -5.64
N SER A 177 -7.01 0.62 -6.02
CA SER A 177 -5.99 0.96 -7.00
C SER A 177 -4.97 1.95 -6.44
N ASP A 178 -3.80 2.04 -7.06
CA ASP A 178 -2.66 2.82 -6.57
C ASP A 178 -2.54 4.25 -7.13
N LEU A 179 -3.53 4.73 -7.89
CA LEU A 179 -3.58 6.07 -8.50
C LEU A 179 -3.56 7.25 -7.49
N GLY A 180 -3.67 6.97 -6.18
CA GLY A 180 -3.58 7.99 -5.15
C GLY A 180 -2.20 8.64 -5.10
N LYS A 181 -2.16 9.99 -5.15
CA LYS A 181 -0.92 10.78 -5.24
C LYS A 181 -0.16 10.96 -3.93
N GLY A 182 -0.80 10.70 -2.79
CA GLY A 182 -0.20 10.85 -1.46
C GLY A 182 0.66 9.65 -1.08
N ALA A 183 1.92 9.91 -0.72
CA ALA A 183 2.77 8.89 -0.08
C ALA A 183 2.18 8.48 1.26
N LYS A 184 2.14 7.17 1.51
CA LYS A 184 1.43 6.61 2.66
C LYS A 184 2.36 6.37 3.85
N LEU A 185 3.66 6.24 3.62
CA LEU A 185 4.63 5.81 4.63
C LEU A 185 5.68 6.88 5.00
N ILE A 186 5.73 8.04 4.32
CA ILE A 186 6.74 9.09 4.59
C ILE A 186 6.89 9.40 6.09
N SER A 187 5.79 9.69 6.80
CA SER A 187 5.86 10.10 8.20
C SER A 187 6.27 8.96 9.13
N SER A 188 5.83 7.73 8.85
CA SER A 188 6.18 6.56 9.66
C SER A 188 7.61 6.08 9.41
N LEU A 189 8.10 6.19 8.17
CA LEU A 189 9.49 5.88 7.82
C LEU A 189 10.46 6.92 8.36
N ALA A 190 10.14 8.20 8.23
CA ALA A 190 10.97 9.28 8.76
C ALA A 190 11.06 9.24 10.29
N ALA A 191 9.95 8.98 10.98
CA ALA A 191 9.91 8.90 12.43
C ALA A 191 10.24 7.51 13.00
N ASN A 192 10.44 6.51 12.13
CA ASN A 192 10.56 5.09 12.48
C ASN A 192 9.46 4.63 13.48
N THR A 193 8.23 5.06 13.24
CA THR A 193 7.07 4.75 14.08
C THR A 193 6.22 3.64 13.47
N ALA A 194 5.51 2.91 14.32
CA ALA A 194 4.62 1.85 13.90
C ALA A 194 3.39 2.41 13.17
N THR A 195 3.07 1.84 12.02
CA THR A 195 1.87 2.17 11.25
C THR A 195 0.65 1.42 11.80
N PRO A 196 -0.47 2.10 12.08
CA PRO A 196 -1.65 1.42 12.61
C PRO A 196 -2.33 0.56 11.54
N ILE A 197 -2.59 -0.71 11.85
CA ILE A 197 -3.45 -1.59 11.04
C ILE A 197 -4.89 -1.11 11.19
N LYS A 198 -5.44 -0.50 10.13
CA LYS A 198 -6.86 -0.13 10.07
C LYS A 198 -7.61 -1.14 9.23
N ALA A 199 -8.47 -1.95 9.84
CA ALA A 199 -9.32 -2.90 9.12
C ALA A 199 -10.08 -2.21 7.97
N LEU A 200 -10.36 -2.96 6.89
CA LEU A 200 -11.17 -2.45 5.80
C LEU A 200 -12.56 -2.08 6.31
N ALA A 201 -13.16 -1.06 5.71
CA ALA A 201 -14.52 -0.65 6.06
C ALA A 201 -15.47 -1.83 5.77
N LYS A 202 -15.96 -2.49 6.82
CA LYS A 202 -17.05 -3.47 6.69
C LYS A 202 -18.31 -2.68 6.35
N GLY A 203 -18.96 -3.00 5.24
CA GLY A 203 -20.28 -2.46 4.91
C GLY A 203 -21.25 -2.68 6.09
N ASN A 204 -22.22 -1.78 6.25
CA ASN A 204 -23.17 -1.68 7.36
C ASN A 204 -23.59 -3.03 7.98
N SER A 205 -22.82 -3.54 8.95
CA SER A 205 -23.29 -4.57 9.87
C SER A 205 -24.13 -3.91 10.96
N THR A 206 -25.08 -4.64 11.54
CA THR A 206 -25.93 -4.21 12.66
C THR A 206 -25.15 -3.38 13.67
N TYR A 207 -25.45 -2.07 13.70
CA TYR A 207 -24.67 -1.05 14.37
C TYR A 207 -24.76 -1.16 15.90
N GLY A 208 -23.88 -1.95 16.52
CA GLY A 208 -23.69 -1.97 17.96
C GLY A 208 -22.69 -0.90 18.39
N ASN A 209 -23.17 0.24 18.91
CA ASN A 209 -22.29 1.33 19.36
C ASN A 209 -21.72 1.12 20.78
N LEU A 210 -22.21 0.13 21.54
CA LEU A 210 -21.96 -0.02 22.97
C LEU A 210 -20.50 -0.33 23.36
N GLY A 211 -19.71 -0.93 22.46
CA GLY A 211 -18.29 -1.24 22.70
C GLY A 211 -17.31 -0.23 22.08
N LYS A 212 -17.81 0.82 21.42
CA LYS A 212 -16.98 1.72 20.61
C LYS A 212 -16.46 2.90 21.41
N SER A 213 -15.21 3.27 21.14
CA SER A 213 -14.62 4.52 21.61
C SER A 213 -14.58 5.54 20.47
N PHE A 214 -14.72 6.81 20.81
CA PHE A 214 -14.77 7.92 19.87
C PHE A 214 -13.77 8.98 20.31
N LYS A 215 -12.96 9.45 19.37
CA LYS A 215 -12.09 10.62 19.56
C LYS A 215 -12.83 11.86 19.06
N ILE A 216 -13.10 12.77 19.99
CA ILE A 216 -13.70 14.08 19.73
C ILE A 216 -12.56 15.10 19.69
N ALA A 217 -12.35 15.73 18.54
CA ALA A 217 -11.48 16.88 18.40
C ALA A 217 -12.33 18.16 18.52
N PHE A 218 -11.87 19.11 19.32
CA PHE A 218 -12.56 20.39 19.54
C PHE A 218 -11.58 21.53 19.76
N ALA A 219 -11.98 22.73 19.33
CA ALA A 219 -11.32 23.97 19.69
C ALA A 219 -11.86 24.44 21.05
N SER A 220 -10.98 24.63 22.02
CA SER A 220 -11.33 25.19 23.33
C SER A 220 -11.62 26.69 23.24
N SER A 221 -12.37 27.23 24.22
CA SER A 221 -12.62 28.66 24.34
C SER A 221 -11.32 29.44 24.55
N GLN A 222 -11.28 30.73 24.18
CA GLN A 222 -10.04 31.52 24.25
C GLN A 222 -9.43 31.59 25.66
N SER A 223 -10.27 31.64 26.69
CA SER A 223 -9.83 31.61 28.10
C SER A 223 -9.18 30.27 28.47
N ALA A 224 -9.81 29.15 28.11
CA ALA A 224 -9.26 27.81 28.36
C ALA A 224 -8.00 27.51 27.52
N ALA A 225 -7.95 28.01 26.28
CA ALA A 225 -6.79 27.89 25.39
C ALA A 225 -5.57 28.63 25.93
N ARG A 226 -5.76 29.80 26.55
CA ARG A 226 -4.67 30.57 27.19
C ARG A 226 -4.04 29.82 28.38
N LEU A 227 -4.85 29.14 29.20
CA LEU A 227 -4.37 28.34 30.32
C LEU A 227 -3.59 27.10 29.85
N LYS A 228 -4.10 26.39 28.84
CA LYS A 228 -3.49 25.14 28.35
C LYS A 228 -2.44 25.33 27.25
N ARG A 229 -2.23 26.57 26.79
CA ARG A 229 -1.34 26.96 25.67
C ARG A 229 -1.64 26.26 24.33
N VAL A 230 -2.74 25.53 24.21
CA VAL A 230 -3.16 24.81 23.00
C VAL A 230 -4.65 25.03 22.79
N SER A 231 -5.01 25.51 21.59
CA SER A 231 -6.40 25.78 21.21
C SER A 231 -7.15 24.50 20.85
N GLN A 232 -6.51 23.57 20.13
CA GLN A 232 -7.10 22.29 19.73
C GLN A 232 -6.86 21.20 20.76
N GLN A 233 -7.92 20.55 21.21
CA GLN A 233 -7.88 19.46 22.17
C GLN A 233 -8.59 18.24 21.61
N THR A 234 -8.18 17.06 22.08
CA THR A 234 -8.80 15.80 21.72
C THR A 234 -9.12 15.01 22.98
N VAL A 235 -10.34 14.48 23.06
CA VAL A 235 -10.78 13.60 24.15
C VAL A 235 -11.30 12.30 23.56
N VAL A 236 -10.98 11.18 24.21
CA VAL A 236 -11.46 9.84 23.85
C VAL A 236 -12.55 9.43 24.83
N VAL A 237 -13.73 9.06 24.32
CA VAL A 237 -14.89 8.66 25.13
C VAL A 237 -15.56 7.42 24.58
N THR A 238 -16.16 6.60 25.43
CA THR A 238 -17.04 5.50 24.99
C THR A 238 -18.40 6.05 24.56
N PHE A 239 -19.18 5.26 23.81
CA PHE A 239 -20.53 5.67 23.37
C PHE A 239 -21.43 6.11 24.54
N ALA A 240 -21.37 5.40 25.67
CA ALA A 240 -22.15 5.74 26.87
C ALA A 240 -21.78 7.12 27.43
N GLN A 241 -20.52 7.54 27.30
CA GLN A 241 -20.02 8.81 27.80
C GLN A 241 -20.13 9.96 26.77
N MET A 242 -20.53 9.65 25.52
CA MET A 242 -20.47 10.59 24.40
C MET A 242 -21.37 11.82 24.63
N SER A 243 -22.62 11.60 25.04
CA SER A 243 -23.56 12.71 25.29
C SER A 243 -23.03 13.66 26.36
N GLN A 244 -22.52 13.10 27.46
CA GLN A 244 -21.96 13.89 28.56
C GLN A 244 -20.72 14.68 28.13
N ALA A 245 -19.83 14.06 27.35
CA ALA A 245 -18.61 14.70 26.85
C ALA A 245 -18.93 15.87 25.91
N VAL A 246 -19.86 15.69 24.98
CA VAL A 246 -20.31 16.75 24.06
C VAL A 246 -20.91 17.92 24.83
N GLN A 247 -21.79 17.64 25.80
CA GLN A 247 -22.38 18.69 26.64
C GLN A 247 -21.32 19.46 27.43
N ASN A 248 -20.33 18.78 28.01
CA ASN A 248 -19.25 19.43 28.74
C ASN A 248 -18.38 20.32 27.84
N ILE A 249 -18.09 19.89 26.61
CA ILE A 249 -17.35 20.69 25.64
C ILE A 249 -18.13 21.98 25.32
N HIS A 250 -19.43 21.87 25.03
CA HIS A 250 -20.26 23.04 24.77
C HIS A 250 -20.39 23.98 25.98
N LYS A 251 -20.56 23.42 27.20
CA LYS A 251 -20.60 24.21 28.45
C LYS A 251 -19.31 25.00 28.69
N SER A 252 -18.16 24.43 28.33
CA SER A 252 -16.86 25.12 28.42
C SER A 252 -16.59 26.15 27.30
N GLY A 253 -17.54 26.33 26.37
CA GLY A 253 -17.42 27.22 25.22
C GLY A 253 -16.56 26.65 24.09
N GLY A 254 -16.32 25.33 24.08
CA GLY A 254 -15.59 24.67 23.02
C GLY A 254 -16.44 24.41 21.77
N LYS A 255 -15.80 24.41 20.59
CA LYS A 255 -16.42 24.08 19.30
C LYS A 255 -15.86 22.76 18.77
N ILE A 256 -16.72 21.77 18.54
CA ILE A 256 -16.33 20.46 18.02
C ILE A 256 -15.94 20.59 16.55
N SER A 257 -14.77 20.04 16.18
CA SER A 257 -14.27 20.02 14.80
C SER A 257 -14.51 18.69 14.11
N SER A 258 -14.29 17.56 14.80
CA SER A 258 -14.54 16.23 14.26
C SER A 258 -14.78 15.20 15.36
N ILE A 259 -15.59 14.20 15.04
CA ILE A 259 -15.79 13.00 15.85
C ILE A 259 -15.39 11.81 14.99
N THR A 260 -14.41 11.06 15.46
CA THR A 260 -13.87 9.91 14.75
C THR A 260 -14.01 8.67 15.62
N GLU A 261 -14.58 7.60 15.06
CA GLU A 261 -14.58 6.30 15.73
C GLU A 261 -13.14 5.80 15.84
N LEU A 262 -12.75 5.37 17.04
CA LEU A 262 -11.52 4.63 17.25
C LEU A 262 -11.86 3.16 17.13
N ALA A 263 -11.19 2.47 16.20
CA ALA A 263 -11.20 1.02 16.17
C ALA A 263 -10.64 0.52 17.51
N SER A 264 -11.47 -0.21 18.25
CA SER A 264 -11.10 -0.97 19.45
C SER A 264 -10.15 -2.11 19.10
#